data_AF-A0A1H3RKR9-F1
#
_entry.id   AF-A0A1H3RKR9-F1
#
_cell.length_a   1.000
_cell.length_b   1.000
_cell.length_c   1.000
_cell.angle_alpha   90.00
_cell.angle_beta   90.00
_cell.angle_gamma   90.00
#
_symmetry.space_group_name_H-M   'P 1'
#
loop_
_entity.id
_entity.type
_entity.pdbx_description
1 polymer ?
#
loop_
_entity_poly.entity_id
_entity_poly.type
_entity_poly.pdbx_seq_one_letter_code
_entity_poly.pdbx_strand_id
1 'polypeptide(L)'
;MALIDNSVLGMVRQWQTLFWDKHHSASEYRQGTPDYAGLARSLGCVAFRCDDPAGVEDAILRANAVTDRPVLVDFVVSGDELVWPMVPSGTSNDDILVARDTRPEFDVD
;
A
#
# COMPACT_ATOMS: atom_id res chain seq x y z
N MET A 1 -4.13 14.59 2.51
CA MET A 1 -3.07 13.56 2.35
C MET A 1 -3.68 12.21 2.64
N ALA A 2 -3.53 11.26 1.72
CA ALA A 2 -3.86 9.85 1.97
C ALA A 2 -2.56 9.12 2.31
N LEU A 3 -2.49 8.53 3.50
CA LEU A 3 -1.43 7.63 3.91
C LEU A 3 -1.92 6.20 3.68
N ILE A 4 -1.13 5.40 2.98
CA ILE A 4 -1.40 3.98 2.76
C ILE A 4 -0.51 3.20 3.74
N ASP A 5 -1.04 2.92 4.93
CA ASP A 5 -0.34 2.21 6.00
C ASP A 5 -0.50 0.70 5.81
N ASN A 6 0.56 0.08 5.30
CA ASN A 6 0.69 -1.36 5.18
C ASN A 6 1.66 -1.97 6.23
N SER A 7 2.21 -1.11 7.10
CA SER A 7 3.19 -1.45 8.16
C SER A 7 4.44 -2.24 7.70
N VAL A 8 4.79 -2.15 6.41
CA VAL A 8 5.94 -2.82 5.79
C VAL A 8 6.59 -1.96 4.71
N LEU A 9 7.85 -2.24 4.37
CA LEU A 9 8.49 -1.69 3.17
C LEU A 9 7.98 -2.46 1.95
N GLY A 10 6.74 -2.16 1.51
CA GLY A 10 5.97 -2.97 0.56
C GLY A 10 6.74 -3.41 -0.68
N MET A 11 7.45 -2.49 -1.34
CA MET A 11 8.26 -2.85 -2.52
C MET A 11 9.39 -3.83 -2.18
N VAL A 12 10.16 -3.56 -1.12
CA VAL A 12 11.25 -4.46 -0.69
C VAL A 12 10.70 -5.83 -0.29
N ARG A 13 9.55 -5.84 0.41
CA ARG A 13 8.87 -7.06 0.81
C ARG A 13 8.35 -7.86 -0.38
N GLN A 14 7.82 -7.22 -1.42
CA GLN A 14 7.44 -7.88 -2.68
C GLN A 14 8.64 -8.59 -3.31
N TRP A 15 9.78 -7.90 -3.43
CA TRP A 15 11.02 -8.50 -3.92
C TRP A 15 11.44 -9.72 -3.09
N GLN A 16 11.50 -9.58 -1.75
CA GLN A 16 11.82 -10.68 -0.83
C GLN A 16 10.83 -11.86 -0.94
N THR A 17 9.56 -11.57 -1.16
CA THR A 17 8.49 -12.58 -1.34
C THR A 17 8.66 -13.36 -2.64
N LEU A 18 9.07 -12.69 -3.72
CA LEU A 18 9.16 -13.28 -5.07
C LEU A 18 10.49 -14.00 -5.30
N PHE A 19 11.61 -13.48 -4.79
CA PHE A 19 12.95 -13.94 -5.18
C PHE A 19 13.83 -14.44 -4.04
N TRP A 20 13.35 -14.38 -2.79
CA TRP A 20 14.10 -14.85 -1.60
C TRP A 20 13.25 -15.73 -0.68
N ASP A 21 12.42 -16.62 -1.24
CA ASP A 21 11.64 -17.61 -0.46
C ASP A 21 10.79 -17.02 0.69
N LYS A 22 10.30 -15.78 0.53
CA LYS A 22 9.58 -15.04 1.58
C LYS A 22 10.41 -14.77 2.83
N HIS A 23 11.74 -14.73 2.69
CA HIS A 23 12.63 -14.32 3.76
C HIS A 23 12.59 -12.80 3.91
N HIS A 24 11.71 -12.33 4.79
CA HIS A 24 11.56 -10.91 5.08
C HIS A 24 12.65 -10.45 6.03
N SER A 25 13.54 -9.59 5.53
CA SER A 25 14.65 -9.04 6.31
C SER A 25 14.57 -7.51 6.33
N ALA A 26 14.44 -6.94 7.52
CA ALA A 26 14.35 -5.50 7.77
C ALA A 26 13.28 -4.75 6.93
N SER A 27 12.21 -5.45 6.55
CA SER A 27 11.12 -4.92 5.72
C SER A 27 9.77 -4.86 6.43
N GLU A 28 9.69 -5.30 7.69
CA GLU A 28 8.48 -5.22 8.51
C GLU A 28 8.72 -4.32 9.73
N TYR A 29 7.76 -3.45 10.05
CA TYR A 29 7.85 -2.55 11.20
C TYR A 29 6.56 -2.48 12.02
N ARG A 30 5.70 -3.51 11.92
CA ARG A 30 4.40 -3.61 12.62
C ARG A 30 4.47 -3.32 14.13
N GLN A 31 5.57 -3.68 14.79
CA GLN A 31 5.74 -3.46 16.24
C GLN A 31 6.11 -2.00 16.59
N GLY A 32 6.42 -1.16 15.60
CA GLY A 32 6.86 0.22 15.78
C GLY A 32 6.08 1.24 14.95
N THR A 33 4.96 0.85 14.33
CA THR A 33 4.13 1.77 13.53
C THR A 33 3.59 2.90 14.43
N PRO A 34 3.91 4.18 14.15
CA PRO A 34 3.39 5.32 14.89
C PRO A 34 1.88 5.51 14.73
N ASP A 35 1.24 6.16 15.70
CA ASP A 35 -0.09 6.75 15.50
C ASP A 35 0.01 7.99 14.60
N TYR A 36 -0.03 7.78 13.28
CA TYR A 36 0.08 8.86 12.29
C TYR A 36 -1.08 9.86 12.38
N ALA A 37 -2.30 9.39 12.69
CA ALA A 37 -3.45 10.27 12.87
C ALA A 37 -3.33 11.13 14.13
N GLY A 38 -2.83 10.56 15.23
CA GLY A 38 -2.46 11.31 16.44
C GLY A 38 -1.37 12.35 16.17
N LEU A 39 -0.30 11.97 15.47
CA LEU A 39 0.78 12.87 15.08
C LEU A 39 0.24 14.04 14.24
N ALA A 40 -0.58 13.77 13.22
CA ALA A 40 -1.16 14.80 12.37
C ALA A 40 -2.06 15.77 13.17
N ARG A 41 -2.87 15.25 14.10
CA ARG A 41 -3.68 16.09 15.00
C ARG A 41 -2.82 17.01 15.87
N SER A 42 -1.69 16.51 16.37
CA SER A 42 -0.75 17.32 17.17
C SER A 42 -0.14 18.49 16.39
N LEU A 43 -0.07 18.35 15.05
CA LEU A 43 0.41 19.36 14.12
C LEU A 43 -0.71 20.30 13.60
N GLY A 44 -1.92 20.22 14.16
CA GLY A 44 -3.04 21.08 13.79
C GLY A 44 -3.87 20.60 12.59
N CYS A 45 -3.62 19.39 12.08
CA CYS A 45 -4.41 18.80 11.00
C CYS A 45 -5.72 18.20 11.52
N VAL A 46 -6.73 18.09 10.65
CA VAL A 46 -7.77 17.08 10.83
C VAL A 46 -7.16 15.72 10.45
N ALA A 47 -7.43 14.67 11.22
CA ALA A 47 -6.98 13.34 10.84
C ALA A 47 -8.03 12.26 11.12
N PHE A 48 -8.10 11.29 10.22
CA PHE A 48 -8.98 10.13 10.31
C PHE A 48 -8.14 8.86 10.11
N ARG A 49 -8.54 7.76 10.74
CA ARG A 49 -8.02 6.42 10.46
C ARG A 49 -9.17 5.57 9.91
N CYS A 50 -8.90 4.85 8.83
CA CYS A 50 -9.85 3.99 8.13
C CYS A 50 -9.23 2.59 8.02
N ASP A 51 -9.78 1.64 8.78
CA ASP A 51 -9.34 0.26 8.88
C ASP A 51 -10.39 -0.76 8.41
N ASP A 52 -11.50 -0.26 7.88
CA ASP A 52 -12.59 -1.04 7.27
C ASP A 52 -12.82 -0.56 5.83
N PRO A 53 -12.77 -1.46 4.82
CA PRO A 53 -13.12 -1.13 3.44
C PRO A 53 -14.48 -0.42 3.29
N ALA A 54 -15.47 -0.74 4.12
CA ALA A 54 -16.78 -0.10 4.07
C ALA A 54 -16.73 1.40 4.46
N GLY A 55 -15.71 1.81 5.19
CA GLY A 55 -15.51 3.19 5.64
C GLY A 55 -14.73 4.08 4.67
N VAL A 56 -14.21 3.53 3.56
CA VAL A 56 -13.33 4.28 2.64
C VAL A 56 -14.04 5.49 2.02
N GLU A 57 -15.27 5.31 1.55
CA GLU A 57 -16.04 6.40 0.93
C GLU A 57 -16.34 7.52 1.94
N ASP A 58 -16.80 7.17 3.15
CA ASP A 58 -17.06 8.13 4.23
C ASP A 58 -15.79 8.92 4.59
N ALA A 59 -14.65 8.22 4.75
CA ALA A 59 -13.38 8.85 5.10
C ALA A 59 -12.94 9.88 4.04
N ILE A 60 -13.09 9.54 2.75
CA ILE A 60 -12.79 10.45 1.64
C ILE A 60 -13.74 11.65 1.63
N LEU A 61 -15.05 11.42 1.79
CA LEU A 61 -16.05 12.49 1.82
C LEU A 61 -15.79 13.47 2.97
N ARG A 62 -15.54 12.96 4.19
CA ARG A 62 -15.22 13.77 5.36
C ARG A 62 -13.92 14.55 5.19
N ALA A 63 -12.90 13.95 4.57
CA ALA A 63 -11.65 14.63 4.29
C ALA A 63 -11.84 15.78 3.29
N ASN A 64 -12.60 15.56 2.22
CA ASN A 64 -12.87 16.58 1.21
C ASN A 64 -13.78 17.72 1.71
N ALA A 65 -14.58 17.48 2.74
CA ALA A 65 -15.42 18.50 3.37
C ALA A 65 -14.64 19.53 4.21
N VAL A 66 -13.39 19.23 4.60
CA VAL A 66 -12.55 20.15 5.38
C VAL A 66 -11.85 21.12 4.43
N THR A 67 -12.13 22.41 4.59
CA THR A 67 -11.61 23.47 3.70
C THR A 67 -10.72 24.50 4.40
N ASP A 68 -10.56 24.39 5.72
CA ASP A 68 -9.92 25.42 6.55
C ASP A 68 -8.55 25.02 7.10
N ARG A 69 -8.14 23.75 6.95
CA ARG A 69 -6.86 23.23 7.43
C ARG A 69 -6.45 21.93 6.73
N PRO A 70 -5.18 21.50 6.83
CA PRO A 70 -4.73 20.24 6.22
C PRO A 70 -5.43 19.02 6.82
N VAL A 71 -5.58 17.97 5.99
CA VAL A 71 -6.20 16.70 6.38
C VAL A 71 -5.26 15.54 6.12
N LEU A 72 -5.18 14.59 7.04
CA LEU A 72 -4.58 13.27 6.85
C LEU A 72 -5.65 12.18 6.98
N VAL A 73 -5.72 11.28 6.00
CA VAL A 73 -6.48 10.02 6.12
C VAL A 73 -5.47 8.89 6.13
N ASP A 74 -5.46 8.14 7.23
CA ASP A 74 -4.64 6.96 7.45
C ASP A 74 -5.43 5.71 7.06
N PHE A 75 -5.16 5.18 5.87
CA PHE A 75 -5.79 3.97 5.34
C PHE A 75 -4.95 2.75 5.70
N VAL A 76 -5.51 1.89 6.54
CA VAL A 76 -4.88 0.63 6.91
C VAL A 76 -5.15 -0.38 5.80
N VAL A 77 -4.08 -0.91 5.22
CA VAL A 77 -4.16 -1.91 4.16
C VAL A 77 -3.34 -3.14 4.51
N SER A 78 -3.60 -4.25 3.80
CA SER A 78 -2.79 -5.45 3.97
C SER A 78 -1.35 -5.20 3.53
N GLY A 79 -0.40 -5.64 4.36
CA GLY A 79 1.03 -5.65 4.02
C GLY A 79 1.40 -6.71 2.98
N ASP A 80 0.53 -7.68 2.73
CA ASP A 80 0.82 -8.86 1.92
C ASP A 80 0.50 -8.66 0.44
N GLU A 81 -0.11 -7.52 0.10
CA GLU A 81 -0.45 -7.16 -1.29
C GLU A 81 0.80 -6.94 -2.12
N LEU A 82 0.74 -7.40 -3.38
CA LEU A 82 1.81 -7.31 -4.36
C LEU A 82 1.33 -6.48 -5.55
N VAL A 83 2.24 -5.69 -6.13
CA VAL A 83 1.96 -4.86 -7.30
C VAL A 83 2.09 -5.71 -8.56
N TRP A 84 1.00 -5.78 -9.33
CA TRP A 84 0.90 -6.40 -10.65
C TRP A 84 0.32 -5.40 -11.67
N PRO A 85 0.60 -5.55 -12.98
CA PRO A 85 1.52 -6.53 -13.55
C PRO A 85 2.99 -6.16 -13.29
N MET A 86 3.89 -7.15 -13.41
CA MET A 86 5.32 -6.97 -13.17
C MET A 86 6.15 -7.72 -14.23
N VAL A 87 7.18 -7.05 -14.77
CA VAL A 87 8.24 -7.70 -15.56
C VAL A 87 9.45 -7.90 -14.64
N PRO A 88 9.89 -9.14 -14.38
CA PRO A 88 11.10 -9.39 -13.59
C PRO A 88 12.33 -8.68 -14.16
N SER A 89 13.25 -8.23 -13.30
CA SER A 89 14.46 -7.58 -13.79
C SER A 89 15.31 -8.53 -14.63
N GLY A 90 15.70 -8.08 -15.81
CA GLY A 90 16.55 -8.85 -16.73
C GLY A 90 15.81 -9.81 -17.67
N THR A 91 14.47 -9.79 -17.72
CA THR A 91 13.66 -10.59 -18.65
C THR A 91 13.10 -9.75 -19.80
N SER A 92 12.48 -10.40 -20.82
CA SER A 92 11.74 -9.70 -21.87
C SER A 92 10.46 -9.08 -21.30
N ASN A 93 9.93 -8.04 -21.95
CA ASN A 93 8.59 -7.54 -21.66
C ASN A 93 7.50 -8.60 -21.91
N ASP A 94 7.77 -9.58 -22.76
CA ASP A 94 6.87 -10.71 -23.04
C ASP A 94 6.75 -11.67 -21.84
N ASP A 95 7.69 -11.60 -20.89
CA ASP A 95 7.68 -12.39 -19.64
C ASP A 95 6.88 -11.71 -18.52
N ILE A 96 6.00 -10.77 -18.86
CA ILE A 96 5.14 -10.07 -17.91
C ILE A 96 4.24 -11.04 -17.10
N LEU A 97 4.13 -10.77 -15.81
CA LEU A 97 3.28 -11.51 -14.88
C LEU A 97 2.07 -10.65 -14.50
N VAL A 98 0.85 -11.19 -14.63
CA VAL A 98 -0.42 -10.53 -14.25
C VAL A 98 -0.90 -10.90 -12.85
N ALA A 99 -0.41 -12.02 -12.33
CA ALA A 99 -0.52 -12.43 -10.95
C ALA A 99 0.68 -13.32 -10.63
N ARG A 100 0.81 -13.75 -9.37
CA ARG A 100 1.88 -14.66 -8.96
C ARG A 100 1.89 -15.89 -9.86
N ASP A 101 3.05 -16.16 -10.45
CA ASP A 101 3.29 -17.30 -11.35
C ASP A 101 2.30 -17.39 -12.55
N THR A 102 1.65 -16.28 -12.92
CA THR A 102 0.61 -16.23 -13.97
C THR A 102 1.01 -15.23 -15.06
N ARG A 103 1.15 -15.72 -16.30
CA ARG A 103 1.36 -14.90 -17.51
C ARG A 103 0.03 -14.60 -18.21
N PRO A 104 -0.12 -13.44 -18.86
CA PRO A 104 -1.31 -13.19 -19.68
C PRO A 104 -1.31 -14.11 -20.91
N GLU A 105 -2.51 -14.45 -21.38
CA GLU A 105 -2.68 -15.03 -22.71
C GLU A 105 -2.55 -13.91 -23.74
N PHE A 106 -1.66 -14.09 -24.71
CA PHE A 106 -1.52 -13.16 -25.82
C PHE A 106 -2.38 -13.67 -26.97
N ASP A 107 -3.36 -12.87 -27.41
CA ASP A 107 -4.00 -13.10 -28.71
C ASP A 107 -2.95 -12.84 -29.80
N VAL A 108 -2.53 -13.92 -30.46
CA VAL A 108 -1.72 -13.87 -31.66
C VAL A 108 -2.65 -13.76 -32.85
N ASP A 109 -2.88 -12.53 -33.31
CA ASP A 109 -3.42 -12.27 -34.66
C ASP A 109 -2.41 -12.69 -35.74
#